data_AF-A0A7L5T4P1-F1
#
_entry.id   AF-A0A7L5T4P1-F1
#
_cell.length_a   1.000
_cell.length_b   1.000
_cell.length_c   1.000
_cell.angle_alpha   90.00
_cell.angle_beta   90.00
_cell.angle_gamma   90.00
#
_symmetry.space_group_name_H-M   'P 1'
#
loop_
_entity.id
_entity.type
_entity.pdbx_description
1 polymer ?
#
loop_
_entity_poly.entity_id
_entity_poly.type
_entity_poly.pdbx_seq_one_letter_code
_entity_poly.pdbx_strand_id
1 'polypeptide(L)'
;MTVYTTMDSPLGELLLVGEESATAKGGTALASLSVPEQKRRPTVQGGWTEDANAFADITRQLRSYFDGKLTRFDIEYVTGGSAFQQRVWASLESIPYGTTLSYGDIAARIDAPRAAVRAVGTAIGANPLLVVRPCHRVIGANGALTGYAGGLERKRQLLDLEHAHESAALQRNSTS
;
A
#
# COMPACT_ATOMS: atom_id res chain seq x y z
N MET A 1 -6.10 -12.57 -17.95
CA MET A 1 -4.73 -12.46 -18.51
C MET A 1 -3.93 -11.56 -17.60
N THR A 2 -2.68 -11.90 -17.28
CA THR A 2 -1.85 -11.05 -16.41
C THR A 2 -1.12 -9.99 -17.22
N VAL A 3 -1.31 -8.74 -16.85
CA VAL A 3 -0.63 -7.58 -17.42
C VAL A 3 0.29 -6.94 -16.39
N TYR A 4 1.34 -6.28 -16.85
CA TYR A 4 2.25 -5.54 -15.97
C TYR A 4 2.74 -4.24 -16.63
N THR A 5 3.24 -3.34 -15.80
CA THR A 5 4.01 -2.18 -16.24
C THR A 5 4.95 -1.72 -15.14
N THR A 6 5.90 -0.85 -15.47
CA THR A 6 6.72 -0.15 -14.49
C THR A 6 6.40 1.35 -14.49
N MET A 7 6.63 2.01 -13.35
CA MET A 7 6.59 3.47 -13.27
C MET A 7 7.65 4.01 -12.33
N ASP A 8 8.25 5.14 -12.70
CA ASP A 8 9.11 5.89 -11.80
C ASP A 8 8.32 6.49 -10.64
N SER A 9 8.95 6.54 -9.47
CA SER A 9 8.39 7.16 -8.27
C SER A 9 9.50 7.63 -7.33
N PRO A 10 9.17 8.45 -6.31
CA PRO A 10 10.12 8.79 -5.24
C PRO A 10 10.68 7.56 -4.49
N LEU A 11 10.03 6.40 -4.59
CA LEU A 11 10.47 5.15 -3.96
C LEU A 11 11.34 4.28 -4.89
N GLY A 12 11.65 4.75 -6.09
CA GLY A 12 12.26 4.00 -7.18
C GLY A 12 11.24 3.42 -8.17
N GLU A 13 11.70 2.55 -9.08
CA GLU A 13 10.88 1.95 -10.13
C GLU A 13 9.87 0.94 -9.56
N LEU A 14 8.60 1.35 -9.53
CA LEU A 14 7.50 0.51 -9.09
C LEU A 14 7.15 -0.51 -10.17
N LEU A 15 6.91 -1.75 -9.77
CA LEU A 15 6.32 -2.77 -10.64
C LEU A 15 4.85 -2.93 -10.25
N LEU A 16 3.98 -2.72 -11.24
CA LEU A 16 2.54 -2.92 -11.15
C LEU A 16 2.20 -4.19 -11.91
N VAL A 17 1.44 -5.08 -11.28
CA VAL A 17 0.91 -6.30 -11.90
C VAL A 17 -0.59 -6.31 -11.68
N GLY A 18 -1.35 -6.68 -12.70
CA GLY A 18 -2.80 -6.63 -12.67
C GLY A 18 -3.44 -7.65 -13.59
N GLU A 19 -4.76 -7.72 -13.49
CA GLU A 19 -5.61 -8.56 -14.31
C GLU A 19 -6.75 -7.69 -14.87
N GLU A 20 -7.20 -8.02 -16.07
CA GLU A 20 -8.36 -7.35 -16.67
C GLU A 20 -9.59 -7.48 -15.76
N SER A 21 -10.29 -6.38 -15.54
CA SER A 21 -11.52 -6.35 -14.76
C SER A 21 -12.54 -5.43 -15.41
N ALA A 22 -13.75 -5.95 -15.61
CA ALA A 22 -14.88 -5.20 -16.16
C ALA A 22 -15.42 -4.13 -15.19
N THR A 23 -15.11 -4.22 -13.90
CA THR A 23 -15.61 -3.30 -12.86
C THR A 23 -14.57 -2.28 -12.42
N ALA A 24 -13.28 -2.55 -12.67
CA ALA A 24 -12.21 -1.65 -12.30
C ALA A 24 -12.23 -0.37 -13.14
N LYS A 25 -12.00 0.78 -12.49
CA LYS A 25 -11.74 2.04 -13.20
C LYS A 25 -10.46 1.90 -14.03
N GLY A 26 -10.58 2.09 -15.34
CA GLY A 26 -9.47 1.88 -16.27
C GLY A 26 -9.26 0.42 -16.70
N GLY A 27 -10.16 -0.50 -16.34
CA GLY A 27 -10.19 -1.86 -16.88
C GLY A 27 -9.22 -2.87 -16.24
N THR A 28 -8.49 -2.48 -15.20
CA THR A 28 -7.47 -3.33 -14.56
C THR A 28 -7.64 -3.38 -13.04
N ALA A 29 -7.82 -4.58 -12.50
CA ALA A 29 -7.69 -4.83 -11.07
C ALA A 29 -6.21 -5.06 -10.73
N LEU A 30 -5.71 -4.33 -9.72
CA LEU A 30 -4.31 -4.42 -9.30
C LEU A 30 -4.10 -5.69 -8.46
N ALA A 31 -3.19 -6.55 -8.91
CA ALA A 31 -2.82 -7.79 -8.23
C ALA A 31 -1.61 -7.57 -7.30
N SER A 32 -0.64 -6.74 -7.71
CA SER A 32 0.48 -6.35 -6.87
C SER A 32 1.06 -5.00 -7.24
N LEU A 33 1.59 -4.30 -6.24
CA LEU A 33 2.39 -3.09 -6.37
C LEU A 33 3.62 -3.24 -5.50
N SER A 34 4.80 -3.17 -6.10
CA SER A 34 6.06 -3.45 -5.41
C SER A 34 7.14 -2.43 -5.71
N VAL A 35 8.06 -2.25 -4.77
CA VAL A 35 9.26 -1.38 -4.90
C VAL A 35 10.50 -2.21 -5.25
N PRO A 36 11.58 -1.59 -5.78
CA PRO A 36 12.83 -2.30 -6.04
C PRO A 36 13.36 -3.00 -4.78
N GLU A 37 13.93 -4.20 -4.98
CA GLU A 37 14.56 -5.01 -3.92
C GLU A 37 13.62 -5.43 -2.77
N GLN A 38 12.30 -5.23 -2.93
CA GLN A 38 11.33 -5.68 -1.96
C GLN A 38 11.42 -7.20 -1.77
N LYS A 39 11.37 -7.64 -0.51
CA LYS A 39 11.20 -9.06 -0.20
C LYS A 39 9.91 -9.58 -0.86
N ARG A 40 10.03 -10.69 -1.60
CA ARG A 40 8.91 -11.30 -2.35
C ARG A 40 8.32 -10.39 -3.44
N ARG A 41 9.13 -9.48 -4.01
CA ARG A 41 8.79 -8.81 -5.28
C ARG A 41 8.51 -9.88 -6.35
N PRO A 42 7.39 -9.80 -7.09
CA PRO A 42 7.17 -10.70 -8.22
C PRO A 42 8.25 -10.55 -9.27
N THR A 43 8.67 -11.68 -9.85
CA THR A 43 9.50 -11.68 -11.07
C THR A 43 8.56 -11.76 -12.26
N VAL A 44 8.74 -10.90 -13.27
CA VAL A 44 7.99 -10.97 -14.53
C VAL A 44 8.19 -12.36 -15.14
N GLN A 45 7.09 -13.02 -15.48
CA GLN A 45 7.08 -14.39 -15.98
C GLN A 45 6.79 -14.43 -17.48
N GLY A 46 7.21 -15.51 -18.14
CA GLY A 46 6.78 -15.78 -19.52
C GLY A 46 5.26 -15.93 -19.59
N GLY A 47 4.62 -15.19 -20.51
CA GLY A 47 3.16 -15.17 -20.68
C GLY A 47 2.45 -13.97 -20.04
N TRP A 48 3.18 -13.10 -19.33
CA TRP A 48 2.65 -11.80 -18.95
C TRP A 48 2.80 -10.81 -20.10
N THR A 49 1.88 -9.85 -20.19
CA THR A 49 1.95 -8.80 -21.22
C THR A 49 2.26 -7.46 -20.58
N GLU A 50 3.29 -6.80 -21.12
CA GLU A 50 3.60 -5.43 -20.75
C GLU A 50 2.61 -4.48 -21.43
N ASP A 51 1.86 -3.72 -20.63
CA ASP A 51 0.90 -2.75 -21.14
C ASP A 51 0.77 -1.58 -20.16
N ALA A 52 1.44 -0.46 -20.47
CA ALA A 52 1.35 0.75 -19.66
C ALA A 52 -0.04 1.39 -19.69
N ASN A 53 -0.80 1.23 -20.78
CA ASN A 53 -2.12 1.84 -20.93
C ASN A 53 -3.15 1.16 -20.03
N ALA A 54 -3.01 -0.16 -19.80
CA ALA A 54 -3.83 -0.91 -18.85
C ALA A 54 -3.77 -0.34 -17.42
N PHE A 55 -2.68 0.35 -17.06
CA PHE A 55 -2.49 0.97 -15.73
C PHE A 55 -2.58 2.50 -15.75
N ALA A 56 -3.08 3.11 -16.82
CA ALA A 56 -3.13 4.58 -16.93
C ALA A 56 -3.89 5.23 -15.74
N ASP A 57 -4.96 4.57 -15.28
CA ASP A 57 -5.75 5.05 -14.13
C ASP A 57 -4.98 4.97 -12.81
N ILE A 58 -4.44 3.78 -12.52
CA ILE A 58 -3.68 3.49 -11.31
C ILE A 58 -2.44 4.39 -11.22
N THR A 59 -1.68 4.51 -12.31
CA THR A 59 -0.47 5.35 -12.38
C THR A 59 -0.80 6.83 -12.13
N ARG A 60 -1.92 7.33 -12.66
CA ARG A 60 -2.36 8.71 -12.39
C ARG A 60 -2.69 8.92 -10.91
N GLN A 61 -3.36 7.96 -10.26
CA GLN A 61 -3.65 8.04 -8.84
C GLN A 61 -2.38 7.96 -7.99
N LEU A 62 -1.44 7.08 -8.33
CA LEU A 62 -0.14 6.97 -7.65
C LEU A 62 0.68 8.25 -7.78
N ARG A 63 0.75 8.85 -8.98
CA ARG A 63 1.39 10.17 -9.17
C ARG A 63 0.73 11.24 -8.30
N SER A 64 -0.61 11.28 -8.28
CA SER A 64 -1.35 12.24 -7.44
C SER A 64 -1.09 12.02 -5.94
N TYR A 65 -0.91 10.77 -5.50
CA TYR A 65 -0.55 10.44 -4.13
C TYR A 65 0.87 10.91 -3.80
N PHE A 66 1.85 10.64 -4.66
CA PHE A 66 3.24 11.08 -4.45
C PHE A 66 3.41 12.60 -4.53
N ASP A 67 2.53 13.28 -5.26
CA ASP A 67 2.42 14.75 -5.29
C ASP A 67 1.71 15.33 -4.04
N GLY A 68 1.21 14.49 -3.13
CA GLY A 68 0.44 14.92 -1.96
C GLY A 68 -0.96 15.45 -2.30
N LYS A 69 -1.51 15.17 -3.48
CA LYS A 69 -2.83 15.64 -3.95
C LYS A 69 -3.95 14.61 -3.73
N LEU A 70 -3.61 13.35 -3.48
CA LEU A 70 -4.55 12.25 -3.28
C LEU A 70 -4.28 11.56 -1.95
N THR A 71 -5.30 11.49 -1.11
CA THR A 71 -5.23 10.85 0.22
C THR A 71 -5.94 9.49 0.29
N ARG A 72 -6.79 9.18 -0.71
CA ARG A 72 -7.53 7.92 -0.80
C ARG A 72 -7.50 7.39 -2.23
N PHE A 73 -7.05 6.15 -2.39
CA PHE A 73 -7.11 5.42 -3.66
C PHE A 73 -8.51 4.91 -3.95
N ASP A 74 -8.84 4.85 -5.23
CA ASP A 74 -10.02 4.22 -5.78
C ASP A 74 -9.59 3.21 -6.83
N ILE A 75 -9.02 2.10 -6.35
CA ILE A 75 -8.39 1.05 -7.15
C ILE A 75 -9.03 -0.27 -6.75
N GLU A 76 -9.45 -1.06 -7.74
CA GLU A 76 -9.91 -2.42 -7.53
C GLU A 76 -8.71 -3.37 -7.39
N TYR A 77 -8.82 -4.36 -6.50
CA TYR A 77 -7.75 -5.32 -6.24
C TYR A 77 -8.20 -6.74 -6.56
N VAL A 78 -7.26 -7.55 -7.05
CA VAL A 78 -7.46 -8.99 -7.11
C VAL A 78 -7.53 -9.54 -5.69
N THR A 79 -8.62 -10.23 -5.36
CA THR A 79 -8.80 -10.83 -4.03
C THR A 79 -7.94 -12.07 -3.88
N GLY A 80 -7.26 -12.22 -2.75
CA GLY A 80 -6.42 -13.39 -2.47
C GLY A 80 -6.05 -13.50 -1.00
N GLY A 81 -5.11 -14.39 -0.68
CA GLY A 81 -4.64 -14.64 0.68
C GLY A 81 -5.61 -15.46 1.53
N SER A 82 -5.16 -15.86 2.72
CA SER A 82 -5.98 -16.58 3.69
C SER A 82 -7.02 -15.66 4.34
N ALA A 83 -8.07 -16.24 4.92
CA ALA A 83 -9.07 -15.49 5.67
C ALA A 83 -8.45 -14.61 6.79
N PHE A 84 -7.37 -15.07 7.42
CA PHE A 84 -6.64 -14.28 8.41
C PHE A 84 -5.91 -13.08 7.78
N GLN A 85 -5.24 -13.29 6.65
CA GLN A 85 -4.58 -12.21 5.90
C GLN A 85 -5.58 -11.16 5.45
N GLN A 86 -6.72 -11.59 4.88
CA GLN A 86 -7.77 -10.69 4.42
C GLN A 86 -8.31 -9.81 5.56
N ARG A 87 -8.55 -10.37 6.76
CA ARG A 87 -8.96 -9.56 7.93
C ARG A 87 -7.89 -8.54 8.34
N VAL A 88 -6.62 -8.95 8.38
CA VAL A 88 -5.50 -8.05 8.69
C VAL A 88 -5.43 -6.93 7.65
N TRP A 89 -5.52 -7.27 6.36
CA TRP A 89 -5.42 -6.34 5.25
C TRP A 89 -6.59 -5.36 5.19
N ALA A 90 -7.82 -5.79 5.47
CA ALA A 90 -8.96 -4.91 5.63
C ALA A 90 -8.75 -3.92 6.80
N SER A 91 -8.16 -4.37 7.91
CA SER A 91 -7.78 -3.48 9.02
C SER A 91 -6.73 -2.45 8.59
N LEU A 92 -5.75 -2.82 7.74
CA LEU A 92 -4.79 -1.86 7.17
C LEU A 92 -5.48 -0.81 6.29
N GLU A 93 -6.39 -1.22 5.40
CA GLU A 93 -7.11 -0.32 4.50
C GLU A 93 -8.00 0.68 5.25
N SER A 94 -8.39 0.35 6.48
CA SER A 94 -9.14 1.25 7.37
C SER A 94 -8.30 2.33 8.06
N ILE A 95 -6.97 2.28 7.97
CA ILE A 95 -6.09 3.26 8.62
C ILE A 95 -6.12 4.57 7.82
N PRO A 96 -6.60 5.70 8.38
CA PRO A 96 -6.63 6.97 7.67
C PRO A 96 -5.24 7.44 7.23
N TYR A 97 -5.20 8.18 6.12
CA TYR A 97 -4.02 8.89 5.65
C TYR A 97 -3.48 9.84 6.73
N GLY A 98 -2.17 9.89 6.94
CA GLY A 98 -1.51 10.72 7.95
C GLY A 98 -1.54 10.14 9.36
N THR A 99 -2.19 8.99 9.58
CA THR A 99 -2.28 8.36 10.90
C THR A 99 -1.51 7.04 10.96
N THR A 100 -1.13 6.64 12.16
CA THR A 100 -0.43 5.38 12.40
C THR A 100 -1.10 4.55 13.48
N LEU A 101 -0.86 3.25 13.44
CA LEU A 101 -1.29 2.29 14.45
C LEU A 101 -0.13 1.37 14.83
N SER A 102 -0.18 0.78 16.02
CA SER A 102 0.74 -0.28 16.38
C SER A 102 0.30 -1.64 15.84
N TYR A 103 1.24 -2.59 15.76
CA TYR A 103 0.90 -4.00 15.48
C TYR A 103 -0.12 -4.57 16.48
N GLY A 104 -0.07 -4.10 17.74
CA GLY A 104 -1.02 -4.47 18.78
C GLY A 104 -2.43 -3.94 18.49
N ASP A 105 -2.54 -2.72 17.97
CA ASP A 105 -3.82 -2.12 17.60
C ASP A 105 -4.46 -2.88 16.43
N ILE A 106 -3.65 -3.29 15.44
CA ILE A 106 -4.15 -4.14 14.35
C ILE A 106 -4.66 -5.48 14.88
N ALA A 107 -3.94 -6.12 15.80
CA ALA A 107 -4.38 -7.36 16.42
C ALA A 107 -5.71 -7.18 17.19
N ALA A 108 -5.83 -6.10 17.95
CA ALA A 108 -7.06 -5.78 18.67
C ALA A 108 -8.25 -5.52 17.72
N ARG A 109 -8.04 -4.79 16.63
CA ARG A 109 -9.09 -4.49 15.62
C ARG A 109 -9.68 -5.71 14.92
N ILE A 110 -8.93 -6.81 14.86
CA ILE A 110 -9.39 -8.05 14.21
C ILE A 110 -9.76 -9.14 15.22
N ASP A 111 -9.94 -8.76 16.49
CA ASP A 111 -10.23 -9.65 17.62
C ASP A 111 -9.22 -10.82 17.76
N ALA A 112 -7.96 -10.55 17.41
CA ALA A 112 -6.87 -11.51 17.56
C ALA A 112 -6.28 -11.43 18.98
N PRO A 113 -5.95 -12.58 19.61
CA PRO A 113 -5.30 -12.58 20.92
C PRO A 113 -3.91 -11.94 20.85
N ARG A 114 -3.42 -11.37 21.95
CA ARG A 114 -2.09 -10.74 22.01
C ARG A 114 -0.95 -11.66 21.54
N ALA A 115 -1.07 -12.97 21.77
CA ALA A 115 -0.09 -13.96 21.29
C ALA A 115 0.03 -14.00 19.75
N ALA A 116 -0.98 -13.53 19.01
CA ALA A 116 -1.01 -13.52 17.55
C ALA A 116 -0.34 -12.28 16.92
N VAL A 117 0.20 -11.33 17.70
CA VAL A 117 0.85 -10.11 17.15
C VAL A 117 1.97 -10.44 16.16
N ARG A 118 2.73 -11.52 16.39
CA ARG A 118 3.75 -11.98 15.42
C ARG A 118 3.11 -12.45 14.11
N ALA A 119 2.00 -13.18 14.17
CA ALA A 119 1.27 -13.64 12.99
C ALA A 119 0.66 -12.46 12.21
N VAL A 120 0.16 -11.44 12.92
CA VAL A 120 -0.27 -10.17 12.32
C VAL A 120 0.89 -9.51 11.58
N GLY A 121 2.07 -9.40 12.19
CA GLY A 121 3.28 -8.88 11.53
C GLY A 121 3.63 -9.63 10.24
N THR A 122 3.55 -10.97 10.25
CA THR A 122 3.76 -11.80 9.05
C THR A 122 2.71 -11.55 7.97
N ALA A 123 1.43 -11.42 8.33
CA ALA A 123 0.34 -11.12 7.41
C ALA A 123 0.48 -9.71 6.80
N ILE A 124 0.86 -8.71 7.58
CA ILE A 124 1.19 -7.35 7.10
C ILE A 124 2.36 -7.42 6.11
N GLY A 125 3.43 -8.15 6.44
CA GLY A 125 4.58 -8.32 5.56
C GLY A 125 4.32 -9.15 4.30
N ALA A 126 3.17 -9.83 4.21
CA ALA A 126 2.71 -10.54 3.03
C ALA A 126 1.80 -9.67 2.13
N ASN A 127 1.61 -8.39 2.46
CA ASN A 127 0.85 -7.45 1.64
C ASN A 127 1.44 -7.38 0.20
N PRO A 128 0.68 -7.75 -0.84
CA PRO A 128 1.13 -7.64 -2.23
C PRO A 128 1.01 -6.21 -2.80
N LEU A 129 0.34 -5.31 -2.09
CA LEU A 129 -0.06 -3.99 -2.57
C LEU A 129 0.62 -2.89 -1.74
N LEU A 130 1.95 -2.78 -1.82
CA LEU A 130 2.67 -1.71 -1.10
C LEU A 130 2.13 -0.34 -1.51
N VAL A 131 2.27 0.67 -0.65
CA VAL A 131 1.71 2.03 -0.83
C VAL A 131 0.18 2.07 -0.76
N VAL A 132 -0.54 1.37 -1.64
CA VAL A 132 -2.01 1.46 -1.76
C VAL A 132 -2.74 0.75 -0.61
N ARG A 133 -2.23 -0.42 -0.18
CA ARG A 133 -2.60 -1.01 1.12
C ARG A 133 -1.56 -0.55 2.14
N PRO A 134 -1.93 0.31 3.11
CA PRO A 134 -0.98 1.17 3.80
C PRO A 134 -0.26 0.47 4.96
N CYS A 135 0.49 -0.60 4.67
CA CYS A 135 1.27 -1.32 5.68
C CYS A 135 2.43 -0.48 6.27
N HIS A 136 2.83 0.61 5.61
CA HIS A 136 3.77 1.59 6.15
C HIS A 136 3.20 2.38 7.34
N ARG A 137 1.87 2.45 7.50
CA ARG A 137 1.21 3.11 8.64
C ARG A 137 1.22 2.30 9.93
N VAL A 138 1.73 1.06 9.92
CA VAL A 138 1.82 0.23 11.14
C VAL A 138 3.22 0.31 11.75
N ILE A 139 3.36 0.79 12.97
CA ILE A 139 4.66 1.01 13.64
C ILE A 139 4.78 0.24 14.97
N GLY A 140 5.95 0.29 15.61
CA GLY A 140 6.13 -0.24 16.96
C GLY A 140 5.31 0.55 17.99
N ALA A 141 4.88 -0.11 19.07
CA ALA A 141 4.09 0.54 20.13
C ALA A 141 4.83 1.70 20.84
N ASN A 142 6.16 1.75 20.73
CA ASN A 142 7.01 2.83 21.23
C ASN A 142 7.27 3.94 20.19
N GLY A 143 6.56 3.93 19.06
CA GLY A 143 6.77 4.86 17.95
C GLY A 143 7.91 4.48 17.00
N ALA A 144 8.63 3.37 17.24
CA ALA A 144 9.74 2.99 16.38
C ALA A 144 9.27 2.52 14.99
N LEU A 145 9.99 2.95 13.94
CA LEU A 145 9.83 2.39 12.61
C LEU A 145 10.44 0.99 12.55
N THR A 146 9.59 -0.02 12.52
CA THR A 146 9.97 -1.42 12.36
C THR A 146 9.25 -2.02 11.17
N GLY A 147 9.84 -3.02 10.52
CA GLY A 147 9.16 -3.88 9.55
C GLY A 147 8.51 -3.15 8.36
N TYR A 148 9.14 -3.24 7.20
CA TYR A 148 8.54 -2.86 5.92
C TYR A 148 9.19 -3.67 4.81
N ALA A 149 8.38 -4.27 3.93
CA ALA A 149 8.90 -5.14 2.87
C ALA A 149 9.82 -4.38 1.90
N GLY A 150 9.58 -3.07 1.72
CA GLY A 150 10.38 -2.17 0.89
C GLY A 150 11.53 -1.45 1.61
N GLY A 151 11.81 -1.77 2.88
CA GLY A 151 12.87 -1.11 3.67
C GLY A 151 12.43 0.12 4.48
N LEU A 152 13.09 0.37 5.61
CA LEU A 152 12.66 1.41 6.56
C LEU A 152 12.77 2.84 6.00
N GLU A 153 13.69 3.08 5.08
CA GLU A 153 13.84 4.39 4.43
C GLU A 153 12.58 4.77 3.64
N ARG A 154 12.09 3.89 2.76
CA ARG A 154 10.86 4.11 1.99
C ARG A 154 9.63 4.25 2.90
N LYS A 155 9.58 3.49 3.99
CA LYS A 155 8.51 3.62 4.99
C LYS A 155 8.50 5.02 5.61
N ARG A 156 9.67 5.55 5.97
CA ARG A 156 9.81 6.90 6.50
C ARG A 156 9.39 7.95 5.47
N GLN A 157 9.87 7.84 4.23
CA GLN A 157 9.49 8.76 3.14
C GLN A 157 7.97 8.82 2.93
N LEU A 158 7.28 7.67 2.98
CA LEU A 158 5.82 7.62 2.88
C LEU A 158 5.14 8.32 4.06
N LEU A 159 5.57 8.06 5.29
CA LEU A 159 5.02 8.71 6.48
C LEU A 159 5.24 10.23 6.45
N ASP A 160 6.43 10.68 6.07
CA ASP A 160 6.78 12.10 5.97
C ASP A 160 5.91 12.81 4.93
N LEU A 161 5.67 12.18 3.77
CA LEU A 161 4.75 12.67 2.75
C LEU A 161 3.34 12.87 3.30
N GLU A 162 2.83 11.88 4.05
CA GLU A 162 1.48 11.95 4.60
C GLU A 162 1.33 13.02 5.69
N HIS A 163 2.33 13.18 6.56
CA HIS A 163 2.33 14.19 7.62
C HIS A 163 2.52 15.63 7.10
N ALA A 164 3.32 15.82 6.04
CA ALA A 164 3.50 17.13 5.42
C ALA A 164 2.18 17.66 4.84
N HIS A 165 1.37 16.78 4.24
CA HIS A 165 0.06 17.14 3.71
C HIS A 165 -0.92 17.58 4.81
N GLU A 166 -0.97 16.86 5.93
CA GLU A 166 -1.83 17.20 7.07
C GLU A 166 -1.45 18.57 7.65
N SER A 167 -0.15 18.84 7.80
CA SER A 167 0.36 20.13 8.27
C SER A 167 -0.06 21.29 7.36
N ALA A 168 0.04 21.10 6.03
CA ALA A 168 -0.38 22.09 5.06
C ALA A 168 -1.91 22.31 5.05
N ALA A 169 -2.71 21.26 5.29
CA ALA A 169 -4.16 21.38 5.40
C ALA A 169 -4.58 22.17 6.64
N LEU A 170 -3.97 21.91 7.80
CA LEU A 170 -4.22 22.63 9.05
C LEU A 170 -3.87 24.12 8.95
N GLN A 171 -2.77 24.47 8.27
CA GLN A 171 -2.37 25.86 8.06
C GLN A 171 -3.39 26.63 7.19
N ARG A 172 -3.93 26.02 6.13
CA ARG A 172 -4.96 26.64 5.27
C ARG A 172 -6.27 26.88 6.01
N ASN A 173 -6.67 25.95 6.88
CA ASN A 173 -7.90 26.07 7.67
C ASN A 173 -7.79 27.07 8.84
N SER A 174 -6.57 27.51 9.19
CA SER A 174 -6.33 28.51 10.25
C SER A 174 -6.23 29.96 9.71
N THR A 175 -6.25 30.14 8.38
CA THR A 175 -6.14 31.44 7.71
C THR A 175 -7.42 31.84 6.95
N SER A 176 -8.50 31.06 7.10
CA SER A 176 -9.86 31.37 6.60
C SER A 176 -10.78 31.69 7.77
#